data_AF-A0AA96ZIX2-F1
#
_entry.id   AF-A0AA96ZIX2-F1
#
_cell.length_a   1.000
_cell.length_b   1.000
_cell.length_c   1.000
_cell.angle_alpha   90.00
_cell.angle_beta   90.00
_cell.angle_gamma   90.00
#
_symmetry.space_group_name_H-M   'P 1'
#
loop_
_entity.id
_entity.type
_entity.pdbx_description
1 polymer ?
#
loop_
_entity_poly.entity_id
_entity_poly.type
_entity_poly.pdbx_seq_one_letter_code
_entity_poly.pdbx_strand_id
1 'polypeptide(L)'
;MPDTQPTPIQLAGRRRDHSWTTDAACVGTVNPDQFHPLPGETEETAAAKATCAACPVSQQCLEEALDLNDRWGIRGGLSEAERLALHRSAGVFRWEEQRVRDALAGRSVHLSRPERLSVVTVAAILDLDVNTWAPVLGISRKYGLERLREARSNIANQPLSVRREQRIAASLAASRAVAA
;
A
#
# COMPACT_ATOMS: atom_id res chain seq x y z
N MET A 1 -36.94 -28.47 -14.70
CA MET A 1 -35.51 -28.33 -14.39
C MET A 1 -34.99 -27.14 -15.19
N PRO A 2 -34.70 -25.99 -14.57
CA PRO A 2 -33.75 -25.04 -15.13
C PRO A 2 -32.52 -24.90 -14.21
N ASP A 3 -31.38 -24.75 -14.86
CA ASP A 3 -30.03 -24.77 -14.32
C ASP A 3 -29.80 -23.84 -13.12
N THR A 4 -29.33 -24.43 -12.03
CA THR A 4 -28.72 -23.71 -10.90
C THR A 4 -27.35 -23.19 -11.34
N GLN A 5 -27.34 -22.01 -11.95
CA GLN A 5 -26.11 -21.20 -12.07
C GLN A 5 -25.54 -21.00 -10.65
N PRO A 6 -24.25 -21.28 -10.39
CA PRO A 6 -23.67 -20.99 -9.09
C PRO A 6 -23.72 -19.48 -8.86
N THR A 7 -24.39 -19.07 -7.78
CA THR A 7 -24.41 -17.67 -7.33
C THR A 7 -22.98 -17.13 -7.26
N PRO A 8 -22.72 -15.92 -7.77
CA PRO A 8 -21.43 -15.27 -7.59
C PRO A 8 -21.14 -15.25 -6.10
N ILE A 9 -20.02 -15.84 -5.69
CA ILE A 9 -19.51 -15.70 -4.32
C ILE A 9 -19.44 -14.20 -4.07
N GLN A 10 -20.37 -13.68 -3.26
CA GLN A 10 -20.33 -12.30 -2.80
C GLN A 10 -19.07 -12.18 -1.94
N LEU A 11 -17.97 -11.77 -2.57
CA LEU A 11 -16.77 -11.27 -1.93
C LEU A 11 -17.13 -9.95 -1.23
N ALA A 12 -17.89 -10.03 -0.14
CA ALA A 12 -18.04 -8.98 0.84
C ALA A 12 -16.72 -8.87 1.61
N GLY A 13 -15.70 -8.38 0.91
CA GLY A 13 -14.33 -8.30 1.37
C GLY A 13 -13.67 -7.12 0.70
N ARG A 14 -13.84 -5.95 1.32
CA ARG A 14 -12.91 -4.81 1.23
C ARG A 14 -12.66 -4.31 -0.20
N ARG A 15 -13.40 -3.28 -0.61
CA ARG A 15 -12.86 -2.38 -1.64
C ARG A 15 -11.58 -1.77 -1.06
N ARG A 16 -10.41 -2.21 -1.53
CA ARG A 16 -9.19 -1.41 -1.40
C ARG A 16 -9.55 -0.03 -1.96
N ASP A 17 -9.10 1.02 -1.29
CA ASP A 17 -9.38 2.37 -1.75
C ASP A 17 -8.66 2.58 -3.09
N HIS A 18 -9.39 2.36 -4.18
CA HIS A 18 -8.96 2.60 -5.54
C HIS A 18 -9.39 4.00 -5.99
N SER A 19 -9.80 4.90 -5.08
CA SER A 19 -10.16 6.28 -5.46
C SER A 19 -9.03 6.97 -6.22
N TRP A 20 -7.78 6.74 -5.83
CA TRP A 20 -6.62 7.28 -6.54
C TRP A 20 -6.53 6.83 -8.01
N THR A 21 -7.15 5.71 -8.39
CA THR A 21 -7.12 5.26 -9.78
C THR A 21 -7.82 6.24 -10.72
N THR A 22 -8.79 7.02 -10.22
CA THR A 22 -9.48 8.03 -11.04
C THR A 22 -8.59 9.20 -11.42
N ASP A 23 -7.52 9.45 -10.66
CA ASP A 23 -6.56 10.53 -10.90
C ASP A 23 -5.37 10.06 -11.77
N ALA A 24 -5.37 8.82 -12.25
CA ALA A 24 -4.31 8.29 -13.08
C ALA A 24 -4.35 8.87 -14.49
N ALA A 25 -3.23 9.41 -14.96
CA ALA A 25 -3.10 10.01 -16.29
C ALA A 25 -3.37 9.03 -17.45
N CYS A 26 -3.27 7.71 -17.20
CA CYS A 26 -3.62 6.69 -18.17
C CYS A 26 -5.13 6.36 -18.21
N VAL A 27 -5.94 6.88 -17.29
CA VAL A 27 -7.40 6.70 -17.35
C VAL A 27 -7.97 7.54 -18.48
N GLY A 28 -8.77 6.92 -19.34
CA GLY A 28 -9.38 7.58 -20.49
C GLY A 28 -8.48 7.71 -21.72
N THR A 29 -7.29 7.09 -21.73
CA THR A 29 -6.46 7.02 -22.94
C THR A 29 -7.16 6.22 -24.04
N VAL A 30 -6.96 6.66 -25.29
CA VAL A 30 -7.58 6.06 -26.48
C VAL A 30 -7.16 4.61 -26.70
N ASN A 31 -5.93 4.24 -26.30
CA ASN A 31 -5.43 2.88 -26.45
C ASN A 31 -4.86 2.32 -25.13
N PRO A 32 -5.62 1.48 -24.40
CA PRO A 32 -5.12 0.77 -23.21
C PRO A 32 -3.97 -0.20 -23.51
N ASP A 33 -3.91 -0.77 -24.72
CA ASP A 33 -2.91 -1.77 -25.10
C ASP A 33 -1.50 -1.16 -25.19
N GLN A 34 -1.39 0.17 -25.30
CA GLN A 34 -0.12 0.89 -25.26
C GLN A 34 0.68 0.62 -23.96
N PHE A 35 -0.01 0.28 -22.86
CA PHE A 35 0.63 -0.07 -21.59
C PHE A 35 1.04 -1.55 -21.51
N HIS A 36 0.81 -2.33 -22.56
CA HIS A 36 1.12 -3.76 -22.67
C HIS A 36 1.98 -4.07 -23.91
N PRO A 37 3.15 -3.41 -24.08
CA PRO A 37 3.98 -3.60 -25.27
C PRO A 37 4.52 -5.04 -25.37
N LEU A 38 4.60 -5.54 -26.60
CA LEU A 38 5.25 -6.81 -26.92
C LEU A 38 6.79 -6.68 -26.82
N PRO A 39 7.51 -7.81 -26.65
CA PRO A 39 8.97 -7.78 -26.68
C PRO A 39 9.51 -7.20 -27.99
N GLY A 40 10.21 -6.06 -27.90
CA GLY A 40 10.78 -5.35 -29.07
C GLY A 40 10.09 -4.02 -29.42
N GLU A 41 8.91 -3.74 -28.84
CA GLU A 41 8.16 -2.48 -29.02
C GLU A 41 8.72 -1.37 -28.11
N THR A 42 9.89 -0.85 -28.49
CA THR A 42 10.64 0.12 -27.69
C THR A 42 9.99 1.50 -27.67
N GLU A 43 9.35 1.92 -28.78
CA GLU A 43 8.67 3.21 -28.89
C GLU A 43 7.41 3.27 -28.02
N GLU A 44 6.59 2.23 -28.05
CA GLU A 44 5.40 2.06 -27.23
C GLU A 44 5.78 2.00 -25.75
N THR A 45 6.82 1.24 -25.42
CA THR A 45 7.38 1.18 -24.07
C THR A 45 7.79 2.56 -23.58
N ALA A 46 8.51 3.34 -24.39
CA ALA A 46 8.96 4.68 -24.03
C ALA A 46 7.77 5.64 -23.86
N ALA A 47 6.78 5.58 -24.74
CA ALA A 47 5.60 6.43 -24.70
C ALA A 47 4.72 6.14 -23.46
N ALA A 48 4.51 4.87 -23.12
CA ALA A 48 3.81 4.48 -21.90
C ALA A 48 4.55 4.93 -20.63
N LYS A 49 5.89 4.79 -20.61
CA LYS A 49 6.72 5.29 -19.51
C LYS A 49 6.67 6.82 -19.39
N ALA A 50 6.68 7.55 -20.49
CA ALA A 50 6.55 9.01 -20.49
C ALA A 50 5.21 9.46 -19.88
N THR A 51 4.12 8.76 -20.23
CA THR A 51 2.80 8.99 -19.62
C THR A 51 2.83 8.75 -18.11
N CYS A 52 3.45 7.65 -17.68
CA CYS A 52 3.60 7.36 -16.25
C CYS A 52 4.45 8.39 -15.51
N ALA A 53 5.49 8.95 -16.13
CA ALA A 53 6.38 9.93 -15.51
C ALA A 53 5.65 11.24 -15.14
N ALA A 54 4.62 11.61 -15.90
CA ALA A 54 3.78 12.77 -15.60
C ALA A 54 2.56 12.44 -14.72
N CYS A 55 2.35 11.17 -14.35
CA CYS A 55 1.16 10.73 -13.64
C CYS A 55 1.27 11.03 -12.12
N PRO A 56 0.31 11.76 -11.53
CA PRO A 56 0.36 12.17 -10.11
C PRO A 56 0.28 10.99 -9.14
N VAL A 57 -0.33 9.87 -9.57
CA VAL A 57 -0.52 8.65 -8.78
C VAL A 57 0.42 7.51 -9.23
N SER A 58 1.46 7.81 -10.01
CA SER A 58 2.42 6.82 -10.52
C SER A 58 3.03 5.96 -9.41
N GLN A 59 3.35 6.57 -8.28
CA GLN A 59 3.89 5.86 -7.12
C GLN A 59 2.88 4.90 -6.49
N GLN A 60 1.63 5.33 -6.29
CA GLN A 60 0.56 4.48 -5.74
C GLN A 60 0.24 3.30 -6.69
N CYS A 61 0.28 3.56 -8.00
CA CYS A 61 0.14 2.54 -9.04
C CYS A 61 1.27 1.50 -9.00
N LEU A 62 2.51 1.95 -8.85
CA LEU A 62 3.65 1.05 -8.71
C LEU A 62 3.55 0.20 -7.44
N GLU A 63 3.25 0.83 -6.31
CA GLU A 63 3.17 0.14 -5.01
C GLU A 63 2.05 -0.90 -5.01
N GLU A 64 0.87 -0.59 -5.57
CA GLU A 64 -0.18 -1.59 -5.76
C GLU A 64 0.28 -2.72 -6.70
N ALA A 65 0.94 -2.41 -7.81
CA ALA A 65 1.45 -3.42 -8.74
C ALA A 65 2.49 -4.34 -8.07
N LEU A 66 3.35 -3.81 -7.20
CA LEU A 66 4.32 -4.60 -6.44
C LEU A 66 3.62 -5.44 -5.36
N ASP A 67 2.67 -4.88 -4.61
CA ASP A 67 1.92 -5.60 -3.57
C ASP A 67 1.10 -6.77 -4.14
N LEU A 68 0.53 -6.59 -5.35
CA LEU A 68 -0.21 -7.62 -6.07
C LEU A 68 0.69 -8.57 -6.86
N ASN A 69 2.00 -8.32 -6.92
CA ASN A 69 2.95 -9.03 -7.77
C ASN A 69 2.45 -9.08 -9.23
N ASP A 70 2.01 -7.93 -9.74
CA ASP A 70 1.48 -7.77 -11.09
C ASP A 70 2.60 -7.97 -12.12
N ARG A 71 2.44 -9.01 -12.94
CA ARG A 71 3.44 -9.47 -13.91
C ARG A 71 3.19 -8.96 -15.32
N TRP A 72 2.26 -8.04 -15.53
CA TRP A 72 1.91 -7.62 -16.89
C TRP A 72 2.06 -6.12 -17.10
N GLY A 73 2.49 -5.76 -18.31
CA GLY A 73 2.52 -4.39 -18.80
C GLY A 73 3.41 -3.42 -18.00
N ILE A 74 3.21 -2.13 -18.25
CA ILE A 74 3.89 -1.02 -17.61
C ILE A 74 2.98 -0.46 -16.51
N ARG A 75 3.50 -0.40 -15.29
CA ARG A 75 2.80 0.08 -14.09
C ARG A 75 3.69 1.07 -13.36
N GLY A 76 3.15 2.25 -13.05
CA GLY A 76 3.90 3.30 -12.36
C GLY A 76 5.27 3.63 -12.98
N GLY A 77 5.37 3.55 -14.32
CA GLY A 77 6.58 3.87 -15.06
C GLY A 77 7.61 2.74 -15.20
N LEU A 78 7.30 1.55 -14.69
CA LEU A 78 8.20 0.39 -14.74
C LEU A 78 7.56 -0.75 -15.53
N SER A 79 8.37 -1.38 -16.39
CA SER A 79 8.03 -2.62 -17.07
C SER A 79 8.01 -3.81 -16.11
N GLU A 80 7.46 -4.94 -16.55
CA GLU A 80 7.50 -6.20 -15.81
C GLU A 80 8.92 -6.56 -15.36
N ALA A 81 9.90 -6.52 -16.28
CA ALA A 81 11.27 -6.90 -16.00
C ALA A 81 11.92 -6.00 -14.92
N GLU A 82 11.61 -4.70 -14.96
CA GLU A 82 12.10 -3.72 -13.98
C GLU A 82 11.41 -3.90 -12.63
N ARG A 83 10.10 -4.18 -12.58
CA ARG A 83 9.39 -4.52 -11.34
C ARG A 83 9.90 -5.84 -10.74
N LEU A 84 10.19 -6.83 -11.57
CA LEU A 84 10.78 -8.09 -11.11
C LEU A 84 12.19 -7.88 -10.57
N ALA A 85 12.97 -6.97 -11.15
CA ALA A 85 14.25 -6.56 -10.60
C ALA A 85 14.09 -5.86 -9.24
N LEU A 86 13.04 -5.03 -9.07
CA LEU A 86 12.70 -4.43 -7.77
C LEU A 86 12.30 -5.48 -6.74
N HIS A 87 11.50 -6.49 -7.09
CA HIS A 87 11.20 -7.60 -6.18
C HIS A 87 12.46 -8.35 -5.74
N ARG A 88 13.41 -8.56 -6.66
CA ARG A 88 14.70 -9.19 -6.35
C ARG A 88 15.63 -8.29 -5.54
N SER A 89 15.52 -6.97 -5.68
CA SER A 89 16.37 -5.98 -5.01
C SER A 89 15.72 -5.32 -3.79
N ALA A 90 14.51 -5.74 -3.38
CA ALA A 90 13.57 -5.12 -2.43
C ALA A 90 14.06 -4.95 -0.97
N GLY A 91 15.25 -4.40 -0.79
CA GLY A 91 15.57 -3.46 0.28
C GLY A 91 15.22 -1.99 -0.07
N VAL A 92 14.50 -1.72 -1.17
CA VAL A 92 14.23 -0.35 -1.67
C VAL A 92 12.75 0.05 -1.62
N PHE A 93 12.01 -0.35 -0.58
CA PHE A 93 10.80 0.41 -0.26
C PHE A 93 11.25 1.71 0.42
N ARG A 94 11.09 2.85 -0.27
CA ARG A 94 11.25 4.18 0.34
C ARG A 94 10.09 4.39 1.30
N TRP A 95 10.23 3.82 2.49
CA TRP A 95 9.32 4.02 3.60
C TRP A 95 9.17 5.52 3.88
N GLU A 96 7.94 6.03 3.86
CA GLU A 96 7.63 7.43 4.08
C GLU A 96 6.94 7.63 5.44
N GLU A 97 7.63 8.31 6.34
CA GLU A 97 7.15 8.55 7.71
C GLU A 97 5.79 9.27 7.71
N GLN A 98 5.59 10.20 6.77
CA GLN A 98 4.38 11.00 6.69
C GLN A 98 3.14 10.15 6.39
N ARG A 99 3.22 9.13 5.54
CA ARG A 99 2.07 8.25 5.25
C ARG A 99 1.64 7.45 6.45
N VAL A 100 2.61 6.95 7.23
CA VAL A 100 2.32 6.23 8.49
C VAL A 100 1.60 7.16 9.46
N ARG A 101 2.05 8.42 9.59
CA ARG A 101 1.38 9.43 10.42
C ARG A 101 -0.02 9.77 9.92
N ASP A 102 -0.19 9.93 8.61
CA ASP A 102 -1.47 10.21 7.97
C ASP A 102 -2.49 9.11 8.25
N ALA A 103 -2.07 7.85 8.12
CA ALA A 103 -2.91 6.70 8.42
C ALA A 103 -3.29 6.63 9.91
N LEU A 104 -2.35 6.88 10.82
CA LEU A 104 -2.63 6.92 12.27
C LEU A 104 -3.55 8.09 12.65
N ALA A 105 -3.60 9.15 11.84
CA ALA A 105 -4.56 10.25 11.96
C ALA A 105 -5.92 9.94 11.31
N GLY A 106 -6.14 8.73 10.81
CA GLY A 106 -7.41 8.29 10.21
C GLY A 106 -7.58 8.66 8.74
N ARG A 107 -6.56 9.19 8.07
CA ARG A 107 -6.63 9.48 6.63
C ARG A 107 -6.52 8.19 5.82
N SER A 108 -7.35 8.07 4.79
CA SER A 108 -7.21 7.03 3.76
C SER A 108 -6.03 7.40 2.87
N VAL A 109 -4.90 6.74 3.09
CA VAL A 109 -3.69 6.87 2.26
C VAL A 109 -3.24 5.49 1.80
N HIS A 110 -2.66 5.42 0.61
CA HIS A 110 -2.02 4.20 0.16
C HIS A 110 -0.77 3.94 1.02
N LEU A 111 -0.66 2.72 1.55
CA LEU A 111 0.45 2.29 2.40
C LEU A 111 1.08 1.05 1.81
N SER A 112 2.39 1.11 1.59
CA SER A 112 3.19 -0.06 1.25
C SER A 112 3.19 -1.08 2.39
N ARG A 113 3.51 -2.34 2.10
CA ARG A 113 3.65 -3.39 3.13
C ARG A 113 4.47 -2.97 4.37
N PRO A 114 5.70 -2.39 4.25
CA PRO A 114 6.44 -1.96 5.43
C PRO A 114 5.75 -0.83 6.21
N GLU A 115 5.08 0.11 5.54
CA GLU A 115 4.33 1.18 6.22
C GLU A 115 3.11 0.66 6.96
N ARG A 116 2.39 -0.31 6.38
CA ARG A 116 1.28 -1.01 7.06
C ARG A 116 1.77 -1.72 8.33
N LEU A 117 2.95 -2.33 8.29
CA LEU A 117 3.58 -2.92 9.48
C LEU A 117 3.97 -1.84 10.50
N SER A 118 4.52 -0.70 10.07
CA SER A 118 4.84 0.41 10.96
C SER A 118 3.58 0.98 11.64
N VAL A 119 2.43 1.07 10.97
CA VAL A 119 1.16 1.48 11.60
C VAL A 119 0.80 0.56 12.77
N VAL A 120 0.87 -0.76 12.56
CA VAL A 120 0.58 -1.75 13.61
C VAL A 120 1.58 -1.62 14.77
N THR A 121 2.87 -1.48 14.47
CA THR A 121 3.92 -1.36 15.47
C THR A 121 3.79 -0.08 16.29
N VAL A 122 3.54 1.07 15.65
CA VAL A 122 3.30 2.33 16.37
C VAL A 122 2.03 2.25 17.23
N ALA A 123 0.96 1.64 16.71
CA ALA A 123 -0.25 1.39 17.48
C ALA A 123 0.01 0.50 18.71
N ALA A 124 0.88 -0.50 18.59
CA ALA A 124 1.30 -1.33 19.71
C ALA A 124 2.12 -0.56 20.75
N ILE A 125 3.02 0.33 20.32
CA ILE A 125 3.85 1.18 21.21
C ILE A 125 2.97 2.17 21.99
N LEU A 126 2.01 2.80 21.32
CA LEU A 126 1.13 3.82 21.90
C LEU A 126 -0.15 3.25 22.55
N ASP A 127 -0.28 1.92 22.58
CA ASP A 127 -1.47 1.21 23.06
C ASP A 127 -2.79 1.71 22.46
N LEU A 128 -2.79 1.98 21.15
CA LEU A 128 -3.96 2.51 20.44
C LEU A 128 -5.06 1.44 20.30
N ASP A 129 -6.32 1.86 20.47
CA ASP A 129 -7.47 1.00 20.24
C ASP A 129 -7.48 0.53 18.77
N VAL A 130 -7.60 -0.79 18.57
CA VAL A 130 -7.68 -1.44 17.26
C VAL A 130 -8.71 -0.82 16.33
N ASN A 131 -9.81 -0.30 16.87
CA ASN A 131 -10.88 0.33 16.10
C ASN A 131 -10.45 1.64 15.42
N THR A 132 -9.38 2.29 15.89
CA THR A 132 -8.90 3.57 15.34
C THR A 132 -8.08 3.42 14.05
N TRP A 133 -7.39 2.30 13.86
CA TRP A 133 -6.45 2.12 12.74
C TRP A 133 -6.73 0.87 11.89
N ALA A 134 -7.40 -0.15 12.42
CA ALA A 134 -7.74 -1.34 11.65
C ALA A 134 -8.63 -1.03 10.42
N PRO A 135 -9.61 -0.10 10.49
CA PRO A 135 -10.38 0.31 9.31
C PRO A 135 -9.51 0.99 8.25
N VAL A 136 -8.55 1.83 8.66
CA VAL A 136 -7.62 2.52 7.76
C VAL A 136 -6.77 1.52 6.97
N LEU A 137 -6.34 0.44 7.61
CA LEU A 137 -5.63 -0.65 6.93
C LEU A 137 -6.56 -1.59 6.15
N GLY A 138 -7.88 -1.42 6.23
CA GLY A 138 -8.83 -2.37 5.65
C GLY A 138 -8.64 -3.78 6.21
N ILE A 139 -8.55 -3.93 7.54
CA ILE A 139 -8.48 -5.25 8.18
C ILE A 139 -9.59 -5.43 9.20
N SER A 140 -9.96 -6.68 9.48
CA SER A 140 -10.96 -6.96 10.52
C SER A 140 -10.40 -6.66 11.90
N ARG A 141 -11.27 -6.26 12.83
CA ARG A 141 -10.90 -6.05 14.24
C ARG A 141 -10.17 -7.25 14.84
N LYS A 142 -10.67 -8.47 14.59
CA LYS A 142 -10.06 -9.73 15.06
C LYS A 142 -8.61 -9.86 14.55
N TYR A 143 -8.39 -9.64 13.25
CA TYR A 143 -7.05 -9.71 12.66
C TYR A 143 -6.14 -8.60 13.18
N GLY A 144 -6.66 -7.38 13.37
CA GLY A 144 -5.90 -6.27 13.96
C GLY A 144 -5.42 -6.56 15.39
N LEU A 145 -6.26 -7.18 16.23
CA LEU A 145 -5.89 -7.60 17.58
C LEU A 145 -4.79 -8.66 17.58
N GLU A 146 -4.86 -9.61 16.65
CA GLU A 146 -3.82 -10.64 16.49
C GLU A 146 -2.47 -10.01 16.11
N ARG A 147 -2.49 -9.07 15.15
CA ARG A 147 -1.29 -8.33 14.74
C ARG A 147 -0.73 -7.45 15.85
N LEU A 148 -1.56 -6.84 16.70
CA LEU A 148 -1.10 -6.11 17.88
C LEU A 148 -0.38 -7.02 18.88
N ARG A 149 -0.94 -8.20 19.16
CA ARG A 149 -0.29 -9.17 20.07
C ARG A 149 1.09 -9.57 19.54
N GLU A 150 1.18 -9.88 18.26
CA GLU A 150 2.44 -10.24 17.60
C GLU A 150 3.45 -9.08 17.63
N ALA A 151 3.01 -7.86 17.29
CA ALA A 151 3.86 -6.67 17.33
C ALA A 151 4.40 -6.39 18.74
N ARG A 152 3.56 -6.49 19.78
CA ARG A 152 4.00 -6.33 21.18
C ARG A 152 5.04 -7.37 21.58
N SER A 153 4.84 -8.63 21.18
CA SER A 153 5.82 -9.70 21.42
C SER A 153 7.16 -9.40 20.71
N ASN A 154 7.11 -8.94 19.46
CA ASN A 154 8.30 -8.61 18.68
C ASN A 154 9.06 -7.42 19.26
N ILE A 155 8.34 -6.38 19.71
CA ILE A 155 8.94 -5.21 20.39
C ILE A 155 9.64 -5.64 21.68
N ALA A 156 9.00 -6.49 22.49
CA ALA A 156 9.58 -6.99 23.73
C ALA A 156 10.85 -7.82 23.49
N ASN A 157 10.86 -8.63 22.43
CA ASN A 157 11.99 -9.52 22.11
C ASN A 157 13.13 -8.81 21.34
N GLN A 158 12.82 -7.79 20.52
CA GLN A 158 13.76 -7.10 19.65
C GLN A 158 13.50 -5.58 19.59
N PRO A 159 13.72 -4.84 20.68
CA PRO A 159 13.34 -3.42 20.78
C PRO A 159 14.10 -2.50 19.81
N LEU A 160 15.30 -2.89 19.36
CA LEU A 160 16.09 -2.10 18.41
C LEU A 160 15.56 -2.17 16.96
N SER A 161 14.73 -3.18 16.64
CA SER A 161 14.17 -3.35 15.30
C SER A 161 13.14 -2.28 14.94
N VAL A 162 12.61 -1.56 15.94
CA VAL A 162 11.50 -0.61 15.80
C VAL A 162 11.90 0.85 16.11
N ARG A 163 13.18 1.20 15.98
CA ARG A 163 13.69 2.56 16.28
C ARG A 163 12.99 3.66 15.47
N ARG A 164 12.56 3.36 14.24
CA ARG A 164 11.84 4.34 13.40
C ARG A 164 10.44 4.60 13.95
N GLU A 165 9.73 3.54 14.29
CA GLU A 165 8.39 3.57 14.87
C GLU A 165 8.39 4.22 16.26
N GLN A 166 9.42 4.01 17.07
CA GLN A 166 9.61 4.69 18.35
C GLN A 166 9.68 6.22 18.18
N ARG A 167 10.37 6.74 17.15
CA ARG A 167 10.40 8.19 16.87
C ARG A 167 9.02 8.74 16.51
N ILE A 168 8.27 8.02 15.68
CA ILE A 168 6.89 8.42 15.34
C ILE A 168 6.02 8.44 16.60
N ALA A 169 6.07 7.37 17.40
CA ALA A 169 5.29 7.24 18.61
C ALA A 169 5.57 8.40 19.58
N ALA A 170 6.84 8.72 19.82
CA ALA A 170 7.23 9.86 20.66
C ALA A 170 6.68 11.20 20.13
N SER A 171 6.77 11.45 18.82
CA SER A 171 6.26 12.68 18.19
C SER A 171 4.72 12.80 18.31
N LEU A 172 3.99 11.70 18.13
CA LEU A 172 2.53 11.68 18.26
C LEU A 172 2.07 11.83 19.71
N ALA A 173 2.75 11.18 20.66
CA ALA A 173 2.46 11.32 22.08
C ALA A 173 2.64 12.76 22.55
N ALA A 174 3.73 13.43 22.13
CA ALA A 174 3.96 14.83 22.42
C ALA A 174 2.87 15.74 21.82
N SER A 175 2.46 15.48 20.58
CA SER A 175 1.41 16.28 19.92
C SER A 175 0.04 16.16 20.62
N ARG A 176 -0.28 14.98 21.17
CA ARG A 176 -1.53 14.75 21.94
C ARG A 176 -1.50 15.43 23.31
N ALA A 177 -0.34 15.47 23.97
CA ALA A 177 -0.18 16.12 25.26
C ALA A 177 -0.34 17.65 25.20
N VAL A 178 -0.01 18.28 24.06
CA VAL A 178 -0.19 19.72 23.83
C VAL A 178 -1.66 20.09 23.54
N ALA A 179 -2.45 19.14 23.03
CA ALA A 179 -3.86 19.35 22.67
C ALA A 179 -4.86 19.06 23.80
N ALA A 180 -4.38 18.64 24.97
CA ALA A 180 -5.16 18.30 26.16
C ALA A 180 -5.02 19.39 27.23
#